data_AF-A0A6B3C118-F1
#
_entry.id   AF-A0A6B3C118-F1
#
_cell.length_a   1.000
_cell.length_b   1.000
_cell.length_c   1.000
_cell.angle_alpha   90.00
_cell.angle_beta   90.00
_cell.angle_gamma   90.00
#
_symmetry.space_group_name_H-M   'P 1'
#
loop_
_entity.id
_entity.type
_entity.pdbx_description
1 polymer ?
#
loop_
_entity_poly.entity_id
_entity_poly.type
_entity_poly.pdbx_seq_one_letter_code
_entity_poly.pdbx_strand_id
1 'polypeptide(L)'
;MGNTIAWPVLRTTDLAEALNLAEKLLSVASWHDPGGCYLDAWAYDDDVLRRLTEALPDVNVSWYGKGDIGLPASLSVRAGTFAQASEALGIWARISRCYVLWHNMKWPAVPELGLDEEYKYAELQVACNSHTIHCEEWAAEHTVFVHARPGDDERPAWLAAQVGSRVVGPAEFGW
;
A
#
# COMPACT_ATOMS: atom_id res chain seq x y z
N MET A 1 1.20 14.59 -3.65
CA MET A 1 0.05 13.86 -4.18
C MET A 1 -1.18 14.74 -4.02
N GLY A 2 -2.29 14.42 -4.70
CA GLY A 2 -3.59 14.99 -4.31
C GLY A 2 -4.39 13.87 -3.67
N ASN A 3 -5.13 14.18 -2.61
CA ASN A 3 -5.87 13.22 -1.81
C ASN A 3 -6.63 12.21 -2.68
N THR A 4 -6.14 10.97 -2.72
CA THR A 4 -6.80 9.84 -3.38
C THR A 4 -8.01 9.37 -2.56
N ILE A 5 -8.84 8.51 -3.14
CA ILE A 5 -9.79 7.69 -2.39
C ILE A 5 -9.34 6.23 -2.54
N ALA A 6 -9.08 5.57 -1.42
CA ALA A 6 -8.58 4.21 -1.35
C ALA A 6 -9.73 3.23 -1.09
N TRP A 7 -9.84 2.20 -1.92
CA TRP A 7 -10.90 1.21 -1.84
C TRP A 7 -10.32 -0.16 -1.53
N PRO A 8 -10.74 -0.82 -0.43
CA PRO A 8 -10.26 -2.15 -0.10
C PRO A 8 -10.85 -3.16 -1.09
N VAL A 9 -9.98 -3.90 -1.79
CA VAL A 9 -10.34 -4.91 -2.80
C VAL A 9 -9.99 -6.34 -2.36
N LEU A 10 -9.39 -6.51 -1.19
CA LEU A 10 -9.16 -7.79 -0.53
C LEU A 10 -8.88 -7.56 0.95
N ARG A 11 -9.36 -8.48 1.79
CA ARG A 11 -8.91 -8.69 3.17
C ARG A 11 -8.62 -10.17 3.35
N THR A 12 -7.44 -10.49 3.87
CA THR A 12 -7.01 -11.88 4.04
C THR A 12 -5.96 -11.99 5.13
N THR A 13 -5.92 -13.11 5.85
CA THR A 13 -4.82 -13.42 6.77
C THR A 13 -3.59 -14.00 6.05
N ASP A 14 -3.68 -14.25 4.73
CA ASP A 14 -2.58 -14.76 3.92
C ASP A 14 -1.90 -13.62 3.13
N LEU A 15 -0.71 -13.23 3.59
CA LEU A 15 0.08 -12.21 2.90
C LEU A 15 0.43 -12.61 1.46
N ALA A 16 0.62 -13.90 1.17
CA ALA A 16 0.92 -14.34 -0.18
C ALA A 16 -0.29 -14.12 -1.11
N GLU A 17 -1.51 -14.33 -0.61
CA GLU A 17 -2.73 -14.01 -1.35
C GLU A 17 -2.82 -12.51 -1.65
N ALA A 18 -2.54 -11.66 -0.65
CA ALA A 18 -2.54 -10.21 -0.82
C ALA A 18 -1.52 -9.73 -1.87
N LEU A 19 -0.29 -10.26 -1.81
CA LEU A 19 0.77 -9.95 -2.79
C LEU A 19 0.43 -10.48 -4.19
N ASN A 20 -0.13 -11.69 -4.30
CA ASN A 20 -0.55 -12.24 -5.59
C ASN A 20 -1.66 -11.40 -6.24
N LEU A 21 -2.61 -10.89 -5.45
CA LEU A 21 -3.62 -9.97 -5.98
C LEU A 21 -2.99 -8.64 -6.41
N ALA A 22 -2.06 -8.12 -5.61
CA ALA A 22 -1.36 -6.88 -5.93
C ALA A 22 -0.59 -7.00 -7.25
N GLU A 23 0.15 -8.09 -7.46
CA GLU A 23 0.87 -8.34 -8.71
C GLU A 23 -0.07 -8.35 -9.93
N LYS A 24 -1.22 -9.01 -9.81
CA LYS A 24 -2.24 -9.02 -10.86
C LYS A 24 -2.77 -7.62 -11.15
N LEU A 25 -3.05 -6.81 -10.12
CA LEU A 25 -3.53 -5.43 -10.30
C LEU A 25 -2.46 -4.54 -10.96
N LEU A 26 -1.20 -4.69 -10.55
CA LEU A 26 -0.07 -3.99 -11.17
C LEU A 26 0.12 -4.37 -12.64
N SER A 27 -0.27 -5.58 -13.05
CA SER A 27 -0.23 -6.00 -14.46
C SER A 27 -1.29 -5.32 -15.34
N VAL A 28 -2.34 -4.74 -14.73
CA VAL A 28 -3.34 -3.92 -15.43
C VAL A 28 -2.84 -2.49 -15.63
N ALA A 29 -1.90 -2.03 -14.81
CA ALA A 29 -1.32 -0.70 -14.88
C ALA A 29 -0.28 -0.56 -16.01
N SER A 30 -0.10 0.67 -16.49
CA SER A 30 1.05 1.06 -17.29
C SER A 30 2.03 1.89 -16.45
N TRP A 31 3.33 1.62 -16.54
CA TRP A 31 4.34 2.24 -15.68
C TRP A 31 5.04 3.42 -16.34
N HIS A 32 5.25 4.50 -15.57
CA HIS A 32 6.20 5.54 -15.94
C HIS A 32 7.59 5.24 -15.37
N ASP A 33 7.63 4.79 -14.11
CA ASP A 33 8.84 4.34 -13.42
C ASP A 33 8.52 3.09 -12.58
N PRO A 34 8.95 1.88 -12.99
CA PRO A 34 8.65 0.63 -12.30
C PRO A 34 9.33 0.51 -10.92
N GLY A 35 10.27 1.40 -10.57
CA GLY A 35 10.89 1.47 -9.24
C GLY A 35 10.17 2.39 -8.26
N GLY A 36 9.03 2.97 -8.65
CA GLY A 36 8.24 3.91 -7.85
C GLY A 36 7.42 3.23 -6.75
N CYS A 37 8.05 2.53 -5.80
CA CYS A 37 7.37 2.11 -4.59
C CYS A 37 8.18 2.39 -3.33
N TYR A 38 7.47 2.66 -2.25
CA TYR A 38 8.04 2.77 -0.92
C TYR A 38 7.25 1.90 0.05
N LEU A 39 7.97 1.38 1.04
CA LEU A 39 7.44 0.66 2.16
C LEU A 39 7.58 1.53 3.39
N ASP A 40 6.58 1.50 4.25
CA ASP A 40 6.61 2.13 5.55
C ASP A 40 6.19 1.13 6.64
N ALA A 41 6.82 1.22 7.80
CA ALA A 41 6.45 0.49 9.00
C ALA A 41 6.46 1.40 10.22
N TRP A 42 5.55 1.15 11.16
CA TRP A 42 5.49 1.91 12.39
C TRP A 42 6.17 1.20 13.55
N ALA A 43 6.99 1.93 14.30
CA ALA A 43 7.51 1.51 15.59
C ALA A 43 6.88 2.34 16.72
N TYR A 44 6.31 1.66 17.72
CA TYR A 44 5.70 2.28 18.89
C TYR A 44 6.49 2.04 20.18
N ASP A 45 7.50 1.18 20.12
CA ASP A 45 8.44 0.87 21.18
C ASP A 45 9.84 0.63 20.59
N ASP A 46 10.85 0.69 21.46
CA ASP A 46 12.26 0.58 21.06
C ASP A 46 12.62 -0.82 20.55
N ASP A 47 11.94 -1.89 21.00
CA ASP A 47 12.21 -3.25 20.52
C ASP A 47 11.74 -3.42 19.08
N VAL A 48 10.55 -2.92 18.75
CA VAL A 48 10.03 -2.90 17.38
C VAL A 48 10.93 -2.06 16.47
N LEU A 49 11.32 -0.86 16.91
CA LEU A 49 12.24 0.00 16.14
C LEU A 49 13.55 -0.71 15.82
N ARG A 50 14.16 -1.34 16.84
CA ARG A 50 15.40 -2.09 16.71
C ARG A 50 15.23 -3.25 15.73
N ARG A 51 14.17 -4.06 15.89
CA ARG A 51 13.90 -5.23 15.04
C ARG A 51 13.66 -4.84 13.58
N LEU A 52 12.92 -3.75 13.31
CA LEU A 52 12.69 -3.29 11.95
C LEU A 52 13.97 -2.79 11.28
N THR A 53 14.82 -2.06 12.03
CA THR A 53 16.11 -1.52 11.54
C THR A 53 17.14 -2.62 11.30
N GLU A 54 17.21 -3.63 12.17
CA GLU A 54 18.09 -4.78 11.99
C GLU A 54 17.67 -5.66 10.81
N ALA A 55 16.37 -5.71 10.53
CA ALA A 55 15.82 -6.60 9.51
C ALA A 55 16.03 -6.11 8.08
N LEU A 56 16.05 -4.78 7.85
CA LEU A 56 16.35 -4.18 6.55
C LEU A 56 17.40 -3.06 6.71
N PRO A 57 18.64 -3.26 6.23
CA PRO A 57 19.64 -2.21 6.24
C PRO A 57 19.22 -1.06 5.31
N ASP A 58 19.73 0.15 5.57
CA ASP A 58 19.46 1.39 4.81
C ASP A 58 18.03 1.96 4.92
N VAL A 59 17.29 1.57 5.95
CA VAL A 59 15.99 2.18 6.29
C VAL A 59 16.16 3.62 6.77
N ASN A 60 15.28 4.52 6.31
CA ASN A 60 15.20 5.88 6.81
C ASN A 60 14.19 5.95 7.97
N VAL A 61 14.60 6.52 9.10
CA VAL A 61 13.76 6.66 10.30
C VAL A 61 13.31 8.10 10.46
N SER A 62 12.00 8.31 10.49
CA SER A 62 11.35 9.59 10.78
C SER A 62 10.61 9.50 12.13
N TRP A 63 10.73 10.52 12.97
CA TRP A 63 10.17 10.52 14.33
C TRP A 63 8.92 11.39 14.40
N TYR A 64 7.86 10.86 15.03
CA TYR A 64 6.55 11.51 15.17
C TYR A 64 6.11 11.60 16.64
N GLY A 65 6.99 11.25 17.58
CA GLY A 65 6.79 11.48 19.00
C GLY A 65 6.81 12.96 19.39
N LYS A 66 6.52 13.24 20.66
CA LYS A 66 6.40 14.62 21.16
C LYS A 66 7.69 15.43 20.89
N GLY A 67 7.57 16.47 20.07
CA GLY A 67 8.68 17.36 19.70
C GLY A 67 9.59 16.78 18.62
N ASP A 68 9.08 15.85 17.79
CA ASP A 68 9.81 15.14 16.74
C ASP A 68 11.03 14.37 17.27
N ILE A 69 10.98 14.03 18.55
CA ILE A 69 11.98 13.25 19.27
C ILE A 69 11.25 12.11 19.99
N GLY A 70 11.46 10.89 19.52
CA GLY A 70 10.90 9.68 20.11
C GLY A 70 9.69 9.10 19.38
N LEU A 71 9.10 8.09 20.00
CA LEU A 71 8.10 7.22 19.39
C LEU A 71 6.71 7.89 19.36
N PRO A 72 5.86 7.57 18.36
CA PRO A 72 6.10 6.59 17.31
C PRO A 72 7.11 7.07 16.25
N ALA A 73 7.81 6.12 15.64
CA ALA A 73 8.69 6.36 14.50
C ALA A 73 8.13 5.66 13.26
N SER A 74 8.24 6.31 12.10
CA SER A 74 8.03 5.68 10.80
C SER A 74 9.36 5.28 10.19
N LEU A 75 9.42 4.08 9.66
CA LEU A 75 10.57 3.51 9.00
C LEU A 75 10.24 3.31 7.53
N SER A 76 11.00 3.95 6.64
CA SER A 76 10.74 3.94 5.20
C SER A 76 11.89 3.32 4.42
N VAL A 77 11.57 2.49 3.44
CA VAL A 77 12.55 1.93 2.50
C VAL A 77 11.98 1.91 1.08
N ARG A 78 12.83 2.20 0.08
CA ARG A 78 12.45 2.07 -1.33
C ARG A 78 12.75 0.68 -1.84
N ALA A 79 11.87 0.13 -2.65
CA ALA A 79 12.11 -1.10 -3.39
C ALA A 79 12.04 -0.82 -4.90
N GLY A 80 13.03 -1.32 -5.65
CA GLY A 80 13.11 -1.10 -7.09
C GLY A 80 12.33 -2.13 -7.92
N THR A 81 11.86 -3.21 -7.29
CA THR A 81 11.16 -4.32 -7.93
C THR A 81 10.05 -4.87 -7.04
N PHE A 82 9.06 -5.52 -7.65
CA PHE A 82 8.00 -6.22 -6.91
C PHE A 82 8.55 -7.31 -5.98
N ALA A 83 9.59 -8.04 -6.39
CA ALA A 83 10.22 -9.08 -5.58
C ALA A 83 10.86 -8.50 -4.31
N GLN A 84 11.63 -7.41 -4.44
CA GLN A 84 12.22 -6.71 -3.31
C GLN A 84 11.15 -6.15 -2.36
N ALA A 85 10.09 -5.56 -2.91
CA ALA A 85 8.98 -5.04 -2.12
C ALA A 85 8.26 -6.16 -1.35
N SER A 86 7.99 -7.28 -2.00
CA SER A 86 7.33 -8.45 -1.40
C SER A 86 8.15 -9.06 -0.27
N GLU A 87 9.46 -9.21 -0.47
CA GLU A 87 10.39 -9.72 0.55
C GLU A 87 10.45 -8.78 1.75
N ALA A 88 10.69 -7.48 1.53
CA ALA A 88 10.77 -6.48 2.58
C ALA A 88 9.46 -6.39 3.39
N LEU A 89 8.32 -6.38 2.71
CA LEU A 89 7.00 -6.36 3.35
C LEU A 89 6.78 -7.61 4.21
N GLY A 90 7.13 -8.79 3.70
CA GLY A 90 6.99 -10.05 4.42
C GLY A 90 7.87 -10.14 5.67
N ILE A 91 9.05 -9.52 5.65
CA ILE A 91 9.92 -9.40 6.82
C ILE A 91 9.28 -8.47 7.86
N TRP A 92 8.88 -7.26 7.46
CA TRP A 92 8.33 -6.26 8.37
C TRP A 92 6.96 -6.63 8.94
N ALA A 93 6.09 -7.29 8.17
CA ALA A 93 4.77 -7.74 8.62
C ALA A 93 4.83 -8.75 9.79
N ARG A 94 5.97 -9.43 9.99
CA ARG A 94 6.19 -10.33 11.14
C ARG A 94 6.61 -9.58 12.41
N ILE A 95 6.96 -8.31 12.29
CA ILE A 95 7.50 -7.48 13.36
C ILE A 95 6.47 -6.44 13.78
N SER A 96 5.90 -5.73 12.82
CA SER A 96 4.94 -4.65 13.07
C SER A 96 3.98 -4.50 11.89
N ARG A 97 3.05 -3.56 12.04
CA ARG A 97 2.18 -3.10 10.98
C ARG A 97 2.99 -2.26 10.00
N CYS A 98 2.78 -2.52 8.72
CA CYS A 98 3.51 -1.89 7.64
C CYS A 98 2.66 -1.86 6.38
N TYR A 99 3.05 -1.05 5.41
CA TYR A 99 2.46 -1.10 4.08
C TYR A 99 3.53 -0.93 3.01
N VAL A 100 3.17 -1.33 1.80
CA VAL A 100 3.85 -0.94 0.57
C VAL A 100 2.88 -0.16 -0.29
N LEU A 101 3.35 0.94 -0.88
CA LEU A 101 2.60 1.74 -1.83
C LEU A 101 3.36 1.80 -3.15
N TRP A 102 2.74 1.29 -4.22
CA TRP A 102 3.18 1.49 -5.59
C TRP A 102 2.53 2.74 -6.17
N HIS A 103 3.34 3.58 -6.78
CA HIS A 103 2.95 4.84 -7.42
C HIS A 103 3.73 5.03 -8.73
N ASN A 104 3.64 6.20 -9.38
CA ASN A 104 4.26 6.47 -10.69
C ASN A 104 3.80 5.51 -11.80
N MET A 105 2.55 5.07 -11.70
CA MET A 105 1.89 4.24 -12.70
C MET A 105 0.62 4.92 -13.20
N LYS A 106 -0.03 4.30 -14.18
CA LYS A 106 -1.29 4.74 -14.75
C LYS A 106 -2.31 3.63 -14.70
N TRP A 107 -3.51 3.97 -14.24
CA TRP A 107 -4.67 3.15 -14.51
C TRP A 107 -5.14 3.35 -15.96
N PRO A 108 -5.55 2.27 -16.65
CA PRO A 108 -6.01 2.37 -18.03
C PRO A 108 -7.29 3.20 -18.13
N ALA A 109 -7.57 3.70 -19.33
CA ALA A 109 -8.89 4.22 -19.65
C ALA A 109 -9.95 3.11 -19.55
N VAL A 110 -11.15 3.48 -19.12
CA VAL A 110 -12.33 2.60 -19.06
C VAL A 110 -13.47 3.28 -19.83
N PRO A 111 -13.50 3.17 -21.17
CA PRO A 111 -14.45 3.90 -22.01
C PRO A 111 -15.90 3.60 -21.69
N GLU A 112 -16.22 2.37 -21.27
CA GLU A 112 -17.57 1.96 -20.87
C GLU A 112 -18.09 2.68 -19.62
N LEU A 113 -17.19 3.24 -18.81
CA LEU A 113 -17.51 4.08 -17.65
C LEU A 113 -17.27 5.58 -17.94
N GLY A 114 -16.85 5.94 -19.16
CA GLY A 114 -16.48 7.32 -19.51
C GLY A 114 -15.24 7.82 -18.78
N LEU A 115 -14.34 6.92 -18.36
CA LEU A 115 -13.14 7.25 -17.59
C LEU A 115 -11.90 7.23 -18.49
N ASP A 116 -11.14 8.32 -18.49
CA ASP A 116 -9.84 8.40 -19.19
C ASP A 116 -8.73 7.67 -18.41
N GLU A 117 -7.52 7.60 -18.98
CA GLU A 117 -6.34 7.16 -18.23
C GLU A 117 -6.13 8.05 -16.99
N GLU A 118 -5.74 7.43 -15.88
CA GLU A 118 -5.44 8.16 -14.65
C GLU A 118 -4.00 7.92 -14.22
N TYR A 119 -3.25 9.00 -13.98
CA TYR A 119 -1.87 8.96 -13.52
C TYR A 119 -1.71 9.54 -12.11
N LYS A 120 -2.31 10.70 -11.86
CA LYS A 120 -2.09 11.51 -10.65
C LYS A 120 -2.59 10.82 -9.39
N TYR A 121 -3.66 10.02 -9.53
CA TYR A 121 -4.33 9.34 -8.43
C TYR A 121 -4.18 7.81 -8.51
N ALA A 122 -3.27 7.32 -9.35
CA ALA A 122 -3.06 5.89 -9.57
C ALA A 122 -2.01 5.32 -8.61
N GLU A 123 -2.51 4.72 -7.54
CA GLU A 123 -1.68 4.07 -6.52
C GLU A 123 -2.29 2.72 -6.12
N LEU A 124 -1.44 1.77 -5.74
CA LEU A 124 -1.86 0.48 -5.21
C LEU A 124 -1.15 0.26 -3.88
N GLN A 125 -1.89 -0.16 -2.87
CA GLN A 125 -1.34 -0.37 -1.54
C GLN A 125 -1.62 -1.80 -1.05
N VAL A 126 -0.65 -2.39 -0.36
CA VAL A 126 -0.88 -3.54 0.51
C VAL A 126 -0.54 -3.11 1.93
N ALA A 127 -1.55 -3.03 2.79
CA ALA A 127 -1.41 -2.78 4.22
C ALA A 127 -1.38 -4.12 4.98
N CYS A 128 -0.35 -4.33 5.78
CA CYS A 128 -0.17 -5.53 6.58
C CYS A 128 -0.61 -5.31 8.02
N ASN A 129 -1.36 -6.29 8.53
CA ASN A 129 -1.89 -6.28 9.88
C ASN A 129 -2.73 -5.03 10.18
N SER A 130 -3.50 -4.58 9.19
CA SER A 130 -4.31 -3.37 9.25
C SER A 130 -5.46 -3.44 8.25
N HIS A 131 -6.59 -2.85 8.63
CA HIS A 131 -7.71 -2.56 7.73
C HIS A 131 -7.71 -1.15 7.18
N THR A 132 -6.77 -0.29 7.60
CA THR A 132 -6.67 1.11 7.20
C THR A 132 -5.38 1.38 6.45
N ILE A 133 -5.41 2.41 5.60
CA ILE A 133 -4.26 2.78 4.76
C ILE A 133 -3.05 3.28 5.56
N HIS A 134 -3.27 3.80 6.78
CA HIS A 134 -2.20 4.36 7.61
C HIS A 134 -1.64 3.37 8.64
N CYS A 135 -2.17 2.15 8.72
CA CYS A 135 -1.71 1.13 9.67
C CYS A 135 -1.81 1.56 11.15
N GLU A 136 -2.77 2.42 11.47
CA GLU A 136 -2.96 2.99 12.82
C GLU A 136 -3.48 1.99 13.85
N GLU A 137 -4.17 0.95 13.38
CA GLU A 137 -4.70 -0.15 14.19
C GLU A 137 -4.01 -1.48 13.86
N TRP A 138 -4.05 -2.43 14.79
CA TRP A 138 -3.63 -3.80 14.52
C TRP A 138 -4.83 -4.66 14.15
N ALA A 139 -4.69 -5.39 13.05
CA ALA A 139 -5.59 -6.44 12.61
C ALA A 139 -4.82 -7.72 12.28
N ALA A 140 -5.49 -8.87 12.33
CA ALA A 140 -4.90 -10.12 11.87
C ALA A 140 -4.79 -10.18 10.33
N GLU A 141 -5.62 -9.42 9.63
CA GLU A 141 -5.70 -9.41 8.16
C GLU A 141 -4.76 -8.38 7.53
N HIS A 142 -4.40 -8.65 6.28
CA HIS A 142 -3.77 -7.75 5.34
C HIS A 142 -4.83 -7.24 4.37
N THR A 143 -4.75 -5.97 4.00
CA THR A 143 -5.72 -5.31 3.11
C THR A 143 -5.03 -4.80 1.85
N VAL A 144 -5.60 -5.10 0.69
CA VAL A 144 -5.17 -4.54 -0.60
C VAL A 144 -6.09 -3.38 -0.94
N PHE A 145 -5.53 -2.20 -1.22
CA PHE A 145 -6.27 -1.02 -1.63
C PHE A 145 -5.92 -0.59 -3.03
N VAL A 146 -6.95 -0.25 -3.80
CA VAL A 146 -6.81 0.48 -5.06
C VAL A 146 -7.15 1.94 -4.79
N HIS A 147 -6.22 2.84 -5.12
CA HIS A 147 -6.43 4.27 -5.02
C HIS A 147 -6.93 4.82 -6.35
N ALA A 148 -7.91 5.70 -6.29
CA ALA A 148 -8.48 6.38 -7.44
C ALA A 148 -8.72 7.87 -7.15
N ARG A 149 -9.02 8.61 -8.21
CA ARG A 149 -9.44 10.01 -8.14
C ARG A 149 -10.76 10.11 -7.36
N PRO A 150 -10.93 11.12 -6.49
CA PRO A 150 -12.24 11.43 -5.91
C PRO A 150 -13.30 11.65 -7.01
N GLY A 151 -14.37 10.85 -7.02
CA GLY A 151 -15.41 10.88 -8.04
C GLY A 151 -15.28 9.78 -9.11
N ASP A 152 -14.14 9.09 -9.19
CA ASP A 152 -13.94 7.90 -10.06
C ASP A 152 -14.26 6.61 -9.28
N ASP A 153 -15.34 6.60 -8.49
CA ASP A 153 -15.65 5.54 -7.52
C ASP A 153 -15.88 4.16 -8.16
N GLU A 154 -16.20 4.14 -9.46
CA GLU A 154 -16.40 2.91 -10.23
C GLU A 154 -15.08 2.26 -10.72
N ARG A 155 -14.00 3.04 -10.84
CA ARG A 155 -12.70 2.54 -11.35
C ARG A 155 -12.12 1.42 -10.47
N PRO A 156 -12.07 1.54 -9.13
CA PRO A 156 -11.55 0.48 -8.25
C PRO A 156 -12.33 -0.83 -8.38
N ALA A 157 -13.67 -0.74 -8.50
CA ALA A 157 -14.51 -1.93 -8.70
C ALA A 157 -14.22 -2.58 -10.06
N TRP A 158 -14.06 -1.78 -11.12
CA TRP A 158 -13.67 -2.28 -12.44
C TRP A 158 -12.30 -2.94 -12.42
N LEU A 159 -11.29 -2.32 -11.80
CA LEU A 159 -9.92 -2.86 -11.66
C LEU A 159 -9.92 -4.18 -10.89
N ALA A 160 -10.65 -4.24 -9.77
CA ALA A 160 -10.80 -5.47 -8.99
C ALA A 160 -11.44 -6.59 -9.82
N ALA A 161 -12.45 -6.29 -10.63
CA ALA A 161 -13.10 -7.26 -11.49
C ALA A 161 -12.16 -7.85 -12.56
N GLN A 162 -11.21 -7.06 -13.09
CA GLN A 162 -10.22 -7.56 -14.07
C GLN A 162 -9.36 -8.70 -13.54
N VAL A 163 -9.17 -8.75 -12.22
CA VAL A 163 -8.32 -9.74 -11.55
C VAL A 163 -9.13 -10.76 -10.73
N GLY A 164 -10.45 -10.80 -10.94
CA GLY A 164 -11.35 -11.75 -10.26
C GLY A 164 -11.66 -11.41 -8.80
N SER A 165 -11.47 -10.16 -8.39
CA SER A 165 -11.83 -9.65 -7.05
C SER A 165 -12.99 -8.64 -7.11
N ARG A 166 -13.30 -8.02 -5.97
CA ARG A 166 -14.30 -6.95 -5.81
C ARG A 166 -13.93 -6.04 -4.64
N VAL A 167 -14.55 -4.87 -4.57
CA VAL A 167 -14.49 -4.03 -3.36
C VAL A 167 -15.15 -4.76 -2.18
N VAL A 168 -14.47 -4.78 -1.03
CA VAL A 168 -14.88 -5.56 0.16
C VAL A 168 -15.23 -4.70 1.39
N GLY A 169 -15.18 -3.38 1.26
CA GLY A 169 -15.42 -2.46 2.38
C GLY A 169 -15.59 -1.01 1.94
N PRO A 170 -15.84 -0.09 2.90
CA PRO A 170 -15.96 1.33 2.61
C PRO A 170 -14.62 1.91 2.15
N ALA A 171 -14.70 3.02 1.41
CA ALA A 171 -13.53 3.75 0.98
C ALA A 171 -12.92 4.61 2.11
N GLU A 172 -11.64 4.91 1.99
CA GLU A 172 -10.87 5.77 2.89
C GLU A 172 -10.25 6.95 2.14
N PHE A 173 -10.05 8.08 2.82
CA PHE A 173 -9.29 9.21 2.27
C PHE A 173 -7.81 8.85 2.21
N GLY A 174 -7.21 8.93 1.03
CA GLY A 174 -5.81 8.64 0.75
C GLY A 174 -4.84 9.82 0.94
N TRP A 175 -3.67 9.70 0.30
CA TRP A 175 -2.47 10.54 0.48
C TRP A 175 -2.48 11.91 -0.21
#